data_AF-A0A934RV64-F1
#
_entry.id   AF-A0A934RV64-F1
#
_cell.length_a   1.000
_cell.length_b   1.000
_cell.length_c   1.000
_cell.angle_alpha   90.00
_cell.angle_beta   90.00
_cell.angle_gamma   90.00
#
_symmetry.space_group_name_H-M   'P 1'
#
loop_
_entity.id
_entity.type
_entity.pdbx_description
1 polymer ?
#
loop_
_entity_poly.entity_id
_entity_poly.type
_entity_poly.pdbx_seq_one_letter_code
_entity_poly.pdbx_strand_id
1 'polypeptide(L)'
;MREEFEAYGLPATVMLTIGLIKLALATALIVGIWIPSITAFAAAGLAITLLAAVIAHLRIHDPLKKSIPAATLMTMATALLIL
;
A
#
# COMPACT_ATOMS: atom_id res chain seq x y z
N MET A 1 -2.93 -3.46 -14.41
CA MET A 1 -3.43 -2.22 -13.77
C MET A 1 -4.94 -2.03 -13.98
N ARG A 2 -5.45 -1.45 -15.08
CA ARG A 2 -6.91 -1.26 -15.22
C ARG A 2 -7.67 -2.58 -15.33
N GLU A 3 -7.17 -3.49 -16.16
CA GLU A 3 -7.71 -4.85 -16.34
C GLU A 3 -7.59 -5.72 -15.07
N GLU A 4 -6.56 -5.49 -14.24
CA GLU A 4 -6.43 -6.16 -12.93
C GLU A 4 -7.44 -5.62 -11.92
N PHE A 5 -7.68 -4.31 -11.89
CA PHE A 5 -8.70 -3.73 -11.03
C PHE A 5 -10.12 -4.12 -11.48
N GLU A 6 -10.36 -4.25 -12.79
CA GLU A 6 -11.60 -4.84 -13.32
C GLU A 6 -11.74 -6.32 -12.94
N ALA A 7 -10.67 -7.11 -13.02
CA ALA A 7 -10.65 -8.47 -12.48
C ALA A 7 -10.90 -8.46 -10.95
N TYR A 8 -10.48 -7.40 -10.25
CA TYR A 8 -10.79 -7.14 -8.84
C TYR A 8 -12.23 -6.70 -8.55
N GLY A 9 -13.04 -6.47 -9.57
CA GLY A 9 -14.38 -5.88 -9.44
C GLY A 9 -14.35 -4.45 -8.89
N LEU A 10 -13.19 -3.77 -8.97
CA LEU A 10 -12.99 -2.42 -8.46
C LEU A 10 -13.05 -1.39 -9.60
N PRO A 11 -13.80 -0.29 -9.42
CA PRO A 11 -13.92 0.74 -10.45
C PRO A 11 -12.60 1.51 -10.62
N ALA A 12 -12.37 2.05 -11.81
CA ALA A 12 -11.17 2.82 -12.14
C ALA A 12 -10.92 4.02 -11.19
N THR A 13 -11.98 4.58 -10.60
CA THR A 13 -11.90 5.63 -9.59
C THR A 13 -11.18 5.16 -8.32
N VAL A 14 -11.40 3.92 -7.89
CA VAL A 14 -10.71 3.33 -6.73
C VAL A 14 -9.24 3.12 -7.06
N MET A 15 -8.92 2.66 -8.28
CA MET A 15 -7.53 2.53 -8.75
C MET A 15 -6.78 3.88 -8.68
N LEU A 16 -7.39 4.95 -9.20
CA LEU A 16 -6.82 6.30 -9.15
C LEU A 16 -6.67 6.81 -7.72
N THR A 17 -7.67 6.59 -6.87
CA THR A 17 -7.65 7.02 -5.47
C THR A 17 -6.53 6.33 -4.69
N ILE A 18 -6.39 5.01 -4.84
CA ILE A 18 -5.30 4.25 -4.19
C ILE A 18 -3.93 4.71 -4.72
N GLY A 19 -3.82 4.99 -6.02
CA GLY A 19 -2.60 5.54 -6.62
C GLY A 19 -2.19 6.89 -6.02
N LEU A 20 -3.14 7.81 -5.90
CA LEU A 20 -2.92 9.13 -5.30
C LEU A 20 -2.54 9.03 -3.81
N ILE A 21 -3.23 8.17 -3.05
CA ILE A 21 -2.91 7.92 -1.64
C ILE A 21 -1.49 7.38 -1.51
N LYS A 22 -1.09 6.40 -2.33
CA LYS A 22 0.28 5.85 -2.30
C LYS A 22 1.33 6.92 -2.61
N LEU A 23 1.06 7.81 -3.56
CA LEU A 23 1.97 8.91 -3.89
C LEU A 23 2.09 9.92 -2.73
N ALA A 24 0.97 10.26 -2.09
CA ALA A 24 0.95 11.11 -0.90
C ALA A 24 1.71 10.48 0.28
N LEU A 25 1.55 9.18 0.50
CA LEU A 25 2.27 8.46 1.56
C LEU A 25 3.76 8.31 1.27
N ALA A 26 4.14 8.07 0.01
CA ALA A 26 5.54 8.01 -0.40
C ALA A 26 6.24 9.37 -0.21
N THR A 27 5.58 10.47 -0.60
CA THR A 27 6.10 11.82 -0.36
C THR A 27 6.16 12.14 1.13
N ALA A 28 5.17 11.74 1.92
CA ALA A 28 5.19 11.89 3.38
C ALA A 28 6.33 11.09 4.04
N LEU A 29 6.64 9.87 3.56
CA LEU A 29 7.79 9.10 4.04
C LEU A 29 9.12 9.78 3.70
N ILE A 30 9.24 10.37 2.51
CA ILE A 30 10.43 11.16 2.14
C ILE A 30 10.57 12.35 3.09
N VAL A 31 9.51 13.12 3.33
CA VAL A 31 9.52 14.23 4.29
C VAL A 31 9.82 13.75 5.72
N GLY A 32 9.35 12.55 6.06
CA GLY A 32 9.57 11.88 7.34
C GLY A 32 11.05 11.64 7.68
N ILE A 33 11.93 11.61 6.67
CA ILE A 33 13.39 11.54 6.87
C ILE A 33 13.90 12.74 7.67
N TRP A 34 13.34 13.94 7.44
CA TRP A 34 13.68 15.15 8.17
C TRP A 34 12.79 15.40 9.39
N ILE A 35 11.56 14.88 9.36
CA ILE A 35 10.56 15.08 10.42
C ILE A 35 10.03 13.71 10.89
N PRO A 36 10.69 13.07 11.88
CA PRO A 36 10.36 11.71 12.30
C PRO A 36 8.90 11.52 12.76
N SER A 37 8.25 12.57 13.27
CA SER A 37 6.84 12.51 13.68
C SER A 37 5.88 12.22 12.53
N ILE A 38 6.24 12.54 11.28
CA ILE A 38 5.42 12.27 10.09
C ILE A 38 5.60 10.82 9.61
N THR A 39 6.77 10.23 9.86
CA THR A 39 7.11 8.86 9.44
C THR A 39 6.12 7.84 9.99
N ALA A 40 5.72 7.96 11.26
CA ALA A 40 4.76 7.04 11.87
C ALA A 40 3.39 7.09 11.18
N PHE A 41 2.88 8.29 10.89
CA PHE A 41 1.61 8.45 10.17
C PHE A 41 1.69 7.92 8.74
N ALA A 42 2.78 8.21 8.03
CA ALA A 42 2.98 7.79 6.65
C ALA A 42 3.15 6.26 6.55
N ALA A 43 3.91 5.64 7.46
CA ALA A 43 4.10 4.20 7.54
C ALA A 43 2.79 3.47 7.90
N ALA A 44 2.01 3.99 8.84
CA ALA A 44 0.70 3.44 9.20
C ALA A 44 -0.28 3.49 8.02
N GLY A 45 -0.36 4.64 7.32
CA GLY A 45 -1.19 4.77 6.11
C GLY A 45 -0.76 3.80 5.01
N LEU A 46 0.55 3.61 4.82
CA LEU A 46 1.07 2.69 3.83
C LEU A 46 0.72 1.23 4.21
N ALA A 47 0.89 0.84 5.46
CA ALA A 47 0.51 -0.48 5.96
C ALA A 47 -0.98 -0.79 5.72
N ILE A 48 -1.87 0.17 5.96
CA ILE A 48 -3.32 0.02 5.70
C ILE A 48 -3.59 -0.20 4.20
N THR A 49 -2.98 0.59 3.32
CA THR A 49 -3.18 0.42 1.87
C THR A 49 -2.61 -0.89 1.33
N LEU A 50 -1.53 -1.40 1.92
CA LEU A 50 -0.96 -2.71 1.59
C LEU A 50 -1.84 -3.85 2.11
N LEU A 51 -2.40 -3.73 3.31
CA LEU A 51 -3.35 -4.70 3.85
C LEU A 51 -4.60 -4.81 2.97
N ALA A 52 -5.15 -3.67 2.52
CA ALA A 52 -6.26 -3.64 1.58
C ALA A 52 -5.93 -4.33 0.25
N ALA A 53 -4.70 -4.17 -0.26
CA ALA A 53 -4.24 -4.84 -1.46
C ALA A 53 -4.10 -6.37 -1.27
N VAL A 54 -3.61 -6.82 -0.12
CA VAL A 54 -3.55 -8.25 0.22
C VAL A 54 -4.95 -8.85 0.27
N ILE A 55 -5.92 -8.17 0.91
CA ILE A 55 -7.32 -8.61 0.93
C ILE A 55 -7.89 -8.71 -0.50
N ALA A 56 -7.59 -7.75 -1.38
CA ALA A 56 -8.02 -7.78 -2.77
C ALA A 56 -7.44 -9.00 -3.53
N HIS A 57 -6.15 -9.31 -3.35
CA HIS A 57 -5.54 -10.50 -3.94
C HIS A 57 -6.14 -11.81 -3.40
N LEU A 58 -6.43 -11.88 -2.09
CA LEU A 58 -7.04 -13.04 -1.45
C LEU A 58 -8.46 -13.31 -1.94
N ARG A 59 -9.26 -12.26 -2.20
CA ARG A 59 -10.64 -12.44 -2.68
C ARG A 59 -10.73 -13.10 -4.05
N ILE A 60 -9.68 -13.05 -4.87
CA ILE A 60 -9.72 -13.48 -6.28
C ILE A 60 -8.80 -14.65 -6.57
N HIS A 61 -8.24 -15.27 -5.52
CA HIS A 61 -7.30 -16.39 -5.66
C HIS A 61 -6.16 -16.07 -6.65
N ASP A 62 -5.73 -14.81 -6.67
CA ASP A 62 -4.64 -14.36 -7.52
C ASP A 62 -3.34 -15.08 -7.08
N PRO A 63 -2.43 -15.48 -8.00
CA PRO A 63 -1.27 -16.26 -7.63
C PRO A 63 -0.43 -15.51 -6.59
N LEU A 64 -0.07 -16.21 -5.50
CA LEU A 64 0.69 -15.67 -4.35
C LEU A 64 1.96 -14.91 -4.75
N LYS A 65 2.52 -15.20 -5.93
CA LYS A 65 3.65 -14.46 -6.51
C LYS A 65 3.39 -12.97 -6.69
N LYS A 66 2.14 -12.54 -6.93
CA LYS A 66 1.76 -11.11 -7.00
C LYS A 66 1.64 -10.44 -5.64
N SER A 67 1.49 -11.21 -4.56
CA SER A 67 1.43 -10.69 -3.18
C SER A 67 2.82 -10.52 -2.54
N ILE A 68 3.89 -11.06 -3.14
CA ILE A 68 5.26 -10.96 -2.62
C ILE A 68 5.71 -9.50 -2.42
N PRO A 69 5.56 -8.59 -3.41
CA PRO A 69 5.98 -7.20 -3.24
C PRO A 69 5.21 -6.50 -2.11
N ALA A 70 3.92 -6.80 -1.96
CA ALA A 70 3.08 -6.23 -0.92
C ALA A 70 3.50 -6.72 0.47
N ALA A 71 3.80 -8.01 0.61
CA ALA A 71 4.27 -8.60 1.87
C ALA A 71 5.63 -8.02 2.30
N THR A 72 6.58 -7.88 1.37
CA THR A 72 7.89 -7.27 1.66
C THR A 72 7.78 -5.82 2.09
N LEU A 73 6.93 -5.03 1.43
CA LEU A 73 6.73 -3.62 1.82
C LEU A 73 6.00 -3.49 3.15
N MET A 74 5.10 -4.42 3.47
CA MET A 74 4.37 -4.44 4.74
C MET A 74 5.31 -4.73 5.91
N THR A 75 6.28 -5.65 5.76
CA THR A 75 7.28 -5.90 6.81
C THR A 75 8.20 -4.69 7.01
N MET A 76 8.62 -4.02 5.94
CA MET A 76 9.42 -2.79 6.02
C MET A 76 8.65 -1.64 6.71
N ALA A 77 7.39 -1.42 6.34
CA ALA A 77 6.55 -0.38 6.96
C ALA A 77 6.32 -0.66 8.46
N THR A 78 6.14 -1.93 8.83
CA THR A 78 5.99 -2.33 10.24
C THR A 78 7.29 -2.13 11.02
N ALA A 79 8.45 -2.45 10.43
CA ALA A 79 9.75 -2.20 11.05
C ALA A 79 9.98 -0.70 11.34
N LEU A 80 9.59 0.18 10.41
CA LEU A 80 9.65 1.65 10.60
C LEU A 80 8.75 2.18 11.72
N LEU A 81 7.71 1.44 12.12
CA LEU A 81 6.85 1.82 13.25
C LEU A 81 7.42 1.39 14.60
N ILE A 82 8.33 0.41 14.61
CA ILE A 82 8.88 -0.20 15.82
C ILE A 82 10.27 0.38 16.17
N LEU A 83 11.01 0.83 15.15
CA LEU A 83 12.33 1.47 15.28
C LEU A 83 12.23 2.97 15.60
#